data_AF-A0A9E4BDM5-F1
#
_entry.id   AF-A0A9E4BDM5-F1
#
_cell.length_a   1.000
_cell.length_b   1.000
_cell.length_c   1.000
_cell.angle_alpha   90.00
_cell.angle_beta   90.00
_cell.angle_gamma   90.00
#
_symmetry.space_group_name_H-M   'P 1'
#
loop_
_entity.id
_entity.type
_entity.pdbx_description
1 polymer ?
#
loop_
_entity_poly.entity_id
_entity_poly.type
_entity_poly.pdbx_seq_one_letter_code
_entity_poly.pdbx_strand_id
1 'polypeptide(L)'
;MFAQRWIDLLLELGLTDQALSGWESLPTPVRDRTLDSPFNSGARSHHRQSTVDYGDPRLELAAACILEGRLDLARQLVAEIPVKTKKSPSDADTLVSATFALELGRPDRWEPPEFDDDAARLALVQWHLEPPEADPFGLLVGVMVKFDRGPWFRSGTWQRLFALLAAREGYPSLARHVHRSATWKLDDEWWHLARQRIPDVVKTPELIAAASRAEDAINGLRDLLEQEARPSTVATPAADIDETIRRLIAAPSIAQLHEQRLPRGMDPVVMTYEQERDHREALRNEHLLPFPHEIVRVEARGDSVVAVGASQDYDPVGELSRGAYWVFRSHDGGARWEPPLYTGLRITMPYVVRPRSDLPMIRRSGLRVEVEVRELDLDHIMFPPVATITKREAVGLYLDLPWELLERDSDGDGLTDLAEERLLTDPHQADTDQDSLNDRIDPLPQVPHRVEMDDRTLLMQAILDNTLGGVPAVVHEVGDLDPDADPGQVARRHRRVTHASERTGFLIGDRASFRGTTPARRTIVLSSAEHAAAKEKFGPIFATRYDVLMTNRVGDLAFVVWSAQWRGGEGIVEKIDGQWVYSGLGFWVT
;
A
#
# COMPACT_ATOMS: atom_id res chain seq x y z
N MET A 1 -9.66 33.73 -14.14
CA MET A 1 -10.23 32.53 -13.46
C MET A 1 -11.03 31.64 -14.41
N PHE A 2 -12.12 32.10 -15.05
CA PHE A 2 -12.89 31.24 -15.98
C PHE A 2 -12.11 30.85 -17.24
N ALA A 3 -11.39 31.80 -17.86
CA ALA A 3 -10.54 31.52 -19.02
C ALA A 3 -9.40 30.53 -18.73
N GLN A 4 -8.71 30.67 -17.58
CA GLN A 4 -7.67 29.74 -17.14
C GLN A 4 -8.21 28.32 -16.96
N ARG A 5 -9.29 28.16 -16.18
CA ARG A 5 -9.93 26.85 -15.96
C ARG A 5 -10.39 26.17 -17.25
N TRP A 6 -10.78 26.97 -18.24
CA TRP A 6 -11.18 26.46 -19.54
C TRP A 6 -9.98 25.98 -20.36
N ILE A 7 -8.85 26.71 -20.34
CA ILE A 7 -7.59 26.27 -20.95
C ILE A 7 -7.09 24.99 -20.28
N ASP A 8 -7.05 24.94 -18.95
CA ASP A 8 -6.61 23.76 -18.19
C ASP A 8 -7.46 22.53 -18.55
N LEU A 9 -8.79 22.70 -18.61
CA LEU A 9 -9.71 21.63 -19.02
C LEU A 9 -9.44 21.14 -20.45
N LEU A 10 -9.19 22.05 -21.40
CA LEU A 10 -8.89 21.66 -22.78
C LEU A 10 -7.58 20.86 -22.84
N LEU A 11 -6.56 21.25 -22.08
CA LEU A 11 -5.28 20.54 -22.03
C LEU A 11 -5.40 19.17 -21.38
N GLU A 12 -6.20 19.04 -20.32
CA GLU A 12 -6.53 17.74 -19.73
C GLU A 12 -7.17 16.80 -20.74
N LEU A 13 -8.05 17.35 -21.58
CA LEU A 13 -8.72 16.65 -22.68
C LEU A 13 -7.83 16.43 -23.92
N GLY A 14 -6.54 16.79 -23.87
CA GLY A 14 -5.62 16.65 -25.01
C GLY A 14 -5.96 17.55 -26.21
N LEU A 15 -6.67 18.65 -25.97
CA LEU A 15 -7.09 19.63 -26.98
C LEU A 15 -6.14 20.83 -27.04
N THR A 16 -4.85 20.57 -27.27
CA THR A 16 -3.82 21.60 -27.22
C THR A 16 -4.05 22.71 -28.25
N ASP A 17 -4.53 22.38 -29.46
CA ASP A 17 -4.83 23.37 -30.51
C ASP A 17 -5.96 24.33 -30.10
N GLN A 18 -7.03 23.80 -29.49
CA GLN A 18 -8.13 24.61 -28.99
C GLN A 18 -7.72 25.43 -27.78
N ALA A 19 -6.87 24.88 -26.90
CA ALA A 19 -6.31 25.60 -25.76
C ALA A 19 -5.41 26.77 -26.21
N LEU A 20 -4.53 26.53 -27.20
CA LEU A 20 -3.67 27.54 -27.81
C LEU A 20 -4.49 28.65 -28.49
N SER A 21 -5.45 28.27 -29.35
CA SER A 21 -6.33 29.24 -30.02
C SER A 21 -7.15 30.04 -29.00
N GLY A 22 -7.65 29.37 -27.96
CA GLY A 22 -8.32 29.98 -26.83
C GLY A 22 -7.46 31.02 -26.13
N TRP A 23 -6.21 30.67 -25.80
CA TRP A 23 -5.23 31.56 -25.19
C TRP A 23 -4.88 32.78 -26.06
N GLU A 24 -4.59 32.55 -27.34
CA GLU A 24 -4.25 33.60 -28.30
C GLU A 24 -5.40 34.59 -28.52
N SER A 25 -6.64 34.10 -28.46
CA SER A 25 -7.85 34.90 -28.62
C SER A 25 -8.16 35.81 -27.42
N LEU A 26 -7.53 35.59 -26.26
CA LEU A 26 -7.77 36.41 -25.08
C LEU A 26 -7.26 37.85 -25.30
N PRO A 27 -8.02 38.89 -24.91
CA PRO A 27 -7.53 40.27 -24.95
C PRO A 27 -6.25 40.43 -24.12
N THR A 28 -5.29 41.24 -24.58
CA THR A 28 -4.01 41.49 -23.86
C THR A 28 -4.22 41.85 -22.39
N PRO A 29 -5.17 42.73 -21.99
CA PRO A 29 -5.42 43.05 -20.59
C PRO A 29 -6.03 41.90 -19.76
N VAL A 30 -6.53 40.86 -20.41
CA VAL A 30 -7.03 39.62 -19.76
C VAL A 30 -5.91 38.61 -19.63
N ARG A 31 -5.02 38.50 -20.63
CA ARG A 31 -3.76 37.75 -20.51
C ARG A 31 -2.91 38.35 -19.38
N ASP A 32 -2.66 39.65 -19.40
CA ASP A 32 -1.88 40.35 -18.38
C ASP A 32 -2.48 40.23 -16.97
N ARG A 33 -3.82 40.30 -16.82
CA ARG A 33 -4.48 40.07 -15.51
C ARG A 33 -4.50 38.62 -15.05
N THR A 34 -4.41 37.66 -15.97
CA THR A 34 -4.25 36.24 -15.61
C THR A 34 -2.81 36.00 -15.10
N LEU A 35 -1.86 36.82 -15.56
CA LEU A 35 -0.44 36.80 -15.15
C LEU A 35 -0.15 37.61 -13.87
N ASP A 36 -0.88 38.71 -13.62
CA ASP A 36 -0.68 39.63 -12.49
C ASP A 36 -1.64 39.38 -11.31
N SER A 37 -2.48 38.34 -11.33
CA SER A 37 -3.54 38.15 -10.33
C SER A 37 -2.97 37.95 -8.91
N PRO A 38 -3.15 38.90 -7.95
CA PRO A 38 -2.63 38.80 -6.58
C PRO A 38 -3.45 37.89 -5.66
N PHE A 39 -4.35 37.07 -6.20
CA PHE A 39 -5.19 36.15 -5.42
C PHE A 39 -4.43 34.94 -4.84
N ASN A 40 -3.10 34.95 -4.96
CA ASN A 40 -2.16 34.16 -4.17
C ASN A 40 -2.03 34.65 -2.71
N SER A 41 -2.96 35.47 -2.21
CA SER A 41 -2.96 35.94 -0.81
C SER A 41 -4.35 35.93 -0.19
N GLY A 42 -4.58 34.94 0.67
CA GLY A 42 -5.47 34.96 1.85
C GLY A 42 -6.88 35.53 1.71
N ALA A 43 -7.85 34.69 1.35
CA ALA A 43 -9.18 34.80 1.97
C ALA A 43 -9.14 33.98 3.28
N ARG A 44 -9.47 34.60 4.41
CA ARG A 44 -9.60 33.89 5.70
C ARG A 44 -11.04 33.40 5.84
N SER A 45 -11.25 32.08 5.93
CA SER A 45 -12.43 31.51 6.60
C SER A 45 -12.02 30.29 7.44
N HIS A 46 -12.74 30.07 8.55
CA HIS A 46 -12.25 29.35 9.74
C HIS A 46 -12.09 27.83 9.63
N HIS A 47 -12.17 27.21 8.45
CA HIS A 47 -11.85 25.79 8.27
C HIS A 47 -11.11 25.56 6.94
N ARG A 48 -9.91 24.95 7.04
CA ARG A 48 -8.92 24.60 5.98
C ARG A 48 -9.33 24.96 4.54
N GLN A 49 -8.83 26.10 4.05
CA GLN A 49 -8.83 26.47 2.64
C GLN A 49 -7.45 26.17 2.03
N SER A 50 -7.38 25.29 1.03
CA SER A 50 -6.25 25.26 0.09
C SER A 50 -6.48 26.34 -0.96
N THR A 51 -5.65 27.38 -0.96
CA THR A 51 -5.51 28.26 -2.12
C THR A 51 -4.78 27.47 -3.19
N VAL A 52 -5.46 27.10 -4.28
CA VAL A 52 -4.82 26.46 -5.43
C VAL A 52 -4.05 27.54 -6.18
N ASP A 53 -2.72 27.46 -6.14
CA ASP A 53 -1.84 28.28 -6.97
C ASP A 53 -1.81 27.69 -8.38
N TYR A 54 -2.38 28.41 -9.35
CA TYR A 54 -2.54 27.92 -10.71
C TYR A 54 -1.29 28.14 -11.58
N GLY A 55 -0.28 28.88 -11.10
CA GLY A 55 0.94 29.16 -11.87
C GLY A 55 0.71 29.94 -13.19
N ASP A 56 1.77 30.19 -13.95
CA ASP A 56 1.65 30.84 -15.27
C ASP A 56 1.02 29.88 -16.30
N PRO A 57 -0.13 30.21 -16.94
CA PRO A 57 -0.77 29.37 -17.97
C PRO A 57 0.15 28.90 -19.09
N ARG A 58 1.21 29.66 -19.39
CA ARG A 58 2.16 29.29 -20.44
C ARG A 58 2.94 28.02 -20.09
N LEU A 59 3.12 27.70 -18.81
CA LEU A 59 3.74 26.45 -18.38
C LEU A 59 2.86 25.24 -18.72
N GLU A 60 1.54 25.35 -18.51
CA GLU A 60 0.57 24.30 -18.89
C GLU A 60 0.58 24.06 -20.41
N LEU A 61 0.54 25.14 -21.19
CA LEU A 61 0.59 25.07 -22.65
C LEU A 61 1.93 24.52 -23.15
N ALA A 62 3.05 24.92 -22.53
CA ALA A 62 4.37 24.42 -22.88
C ALA A 62 4.51 22.92 -22.58
N ALA A 63 4.02 22.46 -21.43
CA ALA A 63 3.98 21.04 -21.07
C ALA A 63 3.21 20.21 -22.10
N ALA A 64 2.02 20.65 -22.50
CA ALA A 64 1.23 19.98 -23.53
C ALA A 64 1.92 19.99 -24.91
N CYS A 65 2.54 21.11 -25.29
CA CYS A 65 3.33 21.19 -26.52
C CYS A 65 4.50 20.20 -26.51
N ILE A 66 5.18 19.99 -25.38
CA ILE A 66 6.24 18.99 -25.24
C ILE A 66 5.69 17.57 -25.45
N LEU A 67 4.57 17.23 -24.81
CA LEU A 67 3.93 15.93 -24.96
C LEU A 67 3.54 15.62 -26.41
N GLU A 68 3.20 16.64 -27.19
CA GLU A 68 2.89 16.54 -28.62
C GLU A 68 4.12 16.67 -29.55
N GLY A 69 5.33 16.82 -29.01
CA GLY A 69 6.56 17.00 -29.78
C GLY A 69 6.73 18.38 -30.42
N ARG A 70 5.92 19.38 -30.05
CA ARG A 70 5.97 20.77 -30.53
C ARG A 70 6.98 21.62 -29.75
N LEU A 71 8.25 21.20 -29.75
CA LEU A 71 9.29 21.77 -28.89
C LEU A 71 9.56 23.26 -29.15
N ASP A 72 9.49 23.72 -30.41
CA ASP A 72 9.75 25.13 -30.73
C ASP A 72 8.68 26.07 -30.18
N LEU A 73 7.42 25.65 -30.20
CA LEU A 73 6.32 26.40 -29.61
C LEU A 73 6.42 26.42 -28.09
N ALA A 74 6.79 25.30 -27.47
CA ALA A 74 7.07 25.24 -26.04
C ALA A 74 8.20 26.21 -25.64
N ARG A 75 9.30 26.29 -26.42
CA ARG A 75 10.37 27.27 -26.19
C ARG A 75 9.88 28.71 -26.27
N GLN A 76 9.04 29.03 -27.25
CA GLN A 76 8.45 30.37 -27.40
C GLN A 76 7.60 30.73 -26.18
N LEU A 77 6.72 29.83 -25.75
CA LEU A 77 5.86 30.01 -24.57
C LEU A 77 6.69 30.24 -23.30
N VAL A 78 7.76 29.47 -23.09
CA VAL A 78 8.67 29.61 -21.93
C VAL A 78 9.47 30.92 -21.97
N ALA A 79 9.88 31.36 -23.17
CA ALA A 79 10.60 32.62 -23.34
C ALA A 79 9.74 33.83 -22.91
N GLU A 80 8.42 33.77 -23.15
CA GLU A 80 7.45 34.81 -22.79
C GLU A 80 7.09 34.87 -21.29
N ILE A 81 7.46 33.85 -20.49
CA ILE A 81 7.19 33.85 -19.05
C ILE A 81 8.00 34.97 -18.37
N PRO A 82 7.36 35.84 -17.56
CA PRO A 82 8.04 36.94 -16.87
C PRO A 82 9.24 36.49 -16.02
N VAL A 83 10.28 37.33 -15.96
CA VAL A 83 11.48 37.04 -15.12
C VAL A 83 11.14 36.93 -13.63
N LYS A 84 10.05 37.55 -13.18
CA LYS A 84 9.59 37.48 -11.78
C LYS A 84 8.99 36.11 -11.42
N THR A 85 8.28 35.46 -12.35
CA THR A 85 7.81 34.07 -12.20
C THR A 85 8.94 33.06 -12.39
N LYS A 86 10.06 33.47 -12.99
CA LYS A 86 11.33 32.70 -13.02
C LYS A 86 12.19 32.88 -11.76
N LYS A 87 11.72 33.61 -10.75
CA LYS A 87 12.47 33.97 -9.53
C LYS A 87 11.68 33.69 -8.25
N SER A 88 11.69 32.43 -7.85
CA SER A 88 11.53 31.97 -6.47
C SER A 88 12.06 30.52 -6.43
N PRO A 89 13.08 30.16 -5.64
CA PRO A 89 13.94 30.95 -4.75
C PRO A 89 15.18 31.51 -5.49
N SER A 90 15.92 32.36 -4.78
CA SER A 90 17.02 33.21 -5.25
C SER A 90 18.30 32.47 -5.68
N ASP A 91 18.25 31.65 -6.72
CA ASP A 91 19.35 31.47 -7.68
C ASP A 91 18.88 30.49 -8.76
N ALA A 92 18.92 30.88 -10.03
CA ALA A 92 18.72 29.95 -11.14
C ALA A 92 19.84 28.88 -11.19
N ASP A 93 20.96 29.16 -10.52
CA ASP A 93 21.98 28.16 -10.18
C ASP A 93 21.44 27.09 -9.21
N THR A 94 20.36 27.33 -8.44
CA THR A 94 19.74 26.34 -7.53
C THR A 94 18.87 25.30 -8.24
N LEU A 95 18.29 25.65 -9.39
CA LEU A 95 17.51 24.70 -10.21
C LEU A 95 18.41 23.66 -10.89
N VAL A 96 19.66 24.05 -11.18
CA VAL A 96 20.75 23.15 -11.59
C VAL A 96 21.49 22.59 -10.36
N SER A 97 21.51 23.29 -9.22
CA SER A 97 22.17 22.82 -7.99
C SER A 97 21.35 21.86 -7.12
N ALA A 98 20.07 21.62 -7.43
CA ALA A 98 19.38 20.43 -6.96
C ALA A 98 20.10 19.14 -7.42
N THR A 99 20.97 19.24 -8.43
CA THR A 99 21.92 18.19 -8.84
C THR A 99 23.33 18.35 -8.23
N PHE A 100 23.70 19.52 -7.68
CA PHE A 100 25.04 19.79 -7.11
C PHE A 100 25.19 19.56 -5.60
N ALA A 101 24.11 19.32 -4.85
CA ALA A 101 24.23 19.09 -3.41
C ALA A 101 25.12 17.88 -3.05
N LEU A 102 25.33 16.94 -3.98
CA LEU A 102 26.28 15.83 -3.83
C LEU A 102 27.75 16.23 -4.05
N GLU A 103 28.06 17.33 -4.74
CA GLU A 103 29.45 17.78 -4.97
C GLU A 103 30.01 18.71 -3.86
N LEU A 104 29.16 19.28 -2.99
CA LEU A 104 29.59 20.32 -2.02
C LEU A 104 29.61 19.89 -0.54
N GLY A 105 29.36 18.62 -0.24
CA GLY A 105 29.78 17.98 1.02
C GLY A 105 29.37 18.65 2.33
N ARG A 106 28.07 18.95 2.55
CA ARG A 106 27.42 19.13 3.88
C ARG A 106 25.88 18.97 3.78
N PRO A 107 25.15 18.50 4.83
CA PRO A 107 25.54 17.87 6.11
C PRO A 107 25.45 16.33 6.02
N ASP A 108 25.61 15.62 7.12
CA ASP A 108 25.77 14.14 7.22
C ASP A 108 24.61 13.28 6.62
N ARG A 109 23.59 13.86 5.96
CA ARG A 109 22.47 13.16 5.28
C ARG A 109 21.89 13.96 4.10
N TRP A 110 21.49 13.28 3.03
CA TRP A 110 20.77 13.85 1.88
C TRP A 110 19.31 14.24 2.23
N GLU A 111 18.88 15.42 1.77
CA GLU A 111 17.50 15.89 1.87
C GLU A 111 16.94 16.24 0.48
N PRO A 112 15.63 15.97 0.23
CA PRO A 112 15.02 16.33 -1.03
C PRO A 112 14.97 17.86 -1.21
N PRO A 113 15.26 18.38 -2.41
CA PRO A 113 15.19 19.81 -2.66
C PRO A 113 13.76 20.34 -2.49
N GLU A 114 13.63 21.47 -1.80
CA GLU A 114 12.36 22.18 -1.68
C GLU A 114 12.15 23.10 -2.89
N PHE A 115 11.09 22.85 -3.66
CA PHE A 115 10.63 23.72 -4.75
C PHE A 115 9.31 24.40 -4.38
N ASP A 116 9.07 25.63 -4.84
CA ASP A 116 7.68 26.07 -5.01
C ASP A 116 7.07 25.46 -6.29
N ASP A 117 5.75 25.59 -6.43
CA ASP A 117 4.98 24.93 -7.49
C ASP A 117 5.38 25.40 -8.90
N ASP A 118 5.74 26.68 -9.07
CA ASP A 118 6.13 27.24 -10.37
C ASP A 118 7.58 26.87 -10.73
N ALA A 119 8.48 26.87 -9.74
CA ALA A 119 9.86 26.42 -9.92
C ALA A 119 9.91 24.95 -10.36
N ALA A 120 9.11 24.08 -9.75
CA ALA A 120 9.02 22.67 -10.11
C ALA A 120 8.49 22.47 -11.55
N ARG A 121 7.41 23.18 -11.92
CA ARG A 121 6.83 23.14 -13.28
C ARG A 121 7.83 23.62 -14.33
N LEU A 122 8.49 24.74 -14.07
CA LEU A 122 9.49 25.30 -14.97
C LEU A 122 10.68 24.36 -15.14
N ALA A 123 11.17 23.76 -14.04
CA ALA A 123 12.27 22.79 -14.07
C ALA A 123 11.96 21.59 -14.97
N LEU A 124 10.77 21.00 -14.82
CA LEU A 124 10.33 19.87 -15.65
C LEU A 124 10.27 20.25 -17.14
N VAL A 125 9.66 21.40 -17.46
CA VAL A 125 9.59 21.90 -18.84
C VAL A 125 11.00 22.15 -19.40
N GLN A 126 11.86 22.83 -18.66
CA GLN A 126 13.22 23.14 -19.10
C GLN A 126 14.05 21.87 -19.32
N TRP A 127 13.94 20.86 -18.45
CA TRP A 127 14.64 19.58 -18.63
C TRP A 127 14.25 18.86 -19.93
N HIS A 128 13.03 19.07 -20.43
CA HIS A 128 12.63 18.54 -21.72
C HIS A 128 13.17 19.36 -22.90
N LEU A 129 13.20 20.68 -22.79
CA LEU A 129 13.60 21.59 -23.88
C LEU A 129 15.12 21.66 -24.04
N GLU A 130 15.83 21.60 -22.92
CA GLU A 130 17.28 21.77 -22.75
C GLU A 130 17.77 20.76 -21.69
N PRO A 131 17.85 19.46 -22.02
CA PRO A 131 18.24 18.43 -21.07
C PRO A 131 19.71 18.63 -20.62
N PRO A 132 19.96 18.81 -19.31
CA PRO A 132 21.33 18.90 -18.79
C PRO A 132 22.01 17.52 -18.79
N GLU A 133 23.34 17.48 -18.68
CA GLU A 133 24.09 16.23 -18.44
C GLU A 133 23.88 15.66 -17.03
N ALA A 134 23.41 16.52 -16.12
CA ALA A 134 23.18 16.23 -14.72
C ALA A 134 22.12 15.12 -14.53
N ASP A 135 22.16 14.44 -13.38
CA ASP A 135 21.16 13.45 -12.99
C ASP A 135 19.84 14.12 -12.55
N PRO A 136 18.67 13.79 -13.13
CA PRO A 136 17.37 14.31 -12.70
C PRO A 136 16.87 13.77 -11.37
N PHE A 137 17.57 12.83 -10.72
CA PHE A 137 17.13 12.19 -9.48
C PHE A 137 16.59 13.18 -8.44
N GLY A 138 17.34 14.25 -8.15
CA GLY A 138 16.93 15.27 -7.16
C GLY A 138 15.64 16.01 -7.55
N LEU A 139 15.49 16.36 -8.84
CA LEU A 139 14.27 16.97 -9.36
C LEU A 139 13.08 16.01 -9.25
N LEU A 140 13.27 14.76 -9.70
CA LEU A 140 12.22 13.74 -9.71
C LEU A 140 11.74 13.43 -8.29
N VAL A 141 12.65 13.27 -7.34
CA VAL A 141 12.31 13.02 -5.92
C VAL A 141 11.66 14.25 -5.29
N GLY A 142 12.19 15.46 -5.51
CA GLY A 142 11.59 16.67 -4.92
C GLY A 142 10.17 16.94 -5.41
N VAL A 143 9.88 16.67 -6.69
CA VAL A 143 8.51 16.69 -7.22
C VAL A 143 7.66 15.56 -6.63
N MET A 144 8.22 14.34 -6.50
CA MET A 144 7.51 13.17 -5.96
C MET A 144 7.07 13.36 -4.51
N VAL A 145 7.92 13.91 -3.64
CA VAL A 145 7.58 14.20 -2.23
C VAL A 145 6.45 15.24 -2.13
N LYS A 146 6.24 16.04 -3.19
CA LYS A 146 5.10 16.96 -3.32
C LYS A 146 3.88 16.38 -4.06
N PHE A 147 3.93 15.13 -4.54
CA PHE A 147 2.88 14.46 -5.31
C PHE A 147 1.48 14.62 -4.70
N ASP A 148 1.36 14.49 -3.37
CA ASP A 148 0.07 14.64 -2.67
C ASP A 148 -0.17 16.01 -2.04
N ARG A 149 0.83 16.89 -2.05
CA ARG A 149 0.78 18.21 -1.41
C ARG A 149 0.45 19.34 -2.39
N GLY A 150 0.74 19.18 -3.68
CA GLY A 150 0.53 20.20 -4.73
C GLY A 150 -0.71 19.94 -5.61
N PRO A 151 -1.57 20.94 -5.88
CA PRO A 151 -2.75 20.77 -6.72
C PRO A 151 -2.46 20.68 -8.23
N TRP A 152 -1.31 21.18 -8.70
CA TRP A 152 -0.95 21.21 -10.13
C TRP A 152 -0.45 19.87 -10.66
N PHE A 153 0.31 19.13 -9.85
CA PHE A 153 0.77 17.78 -10.19
C PHE A 153 -0.38 16.76 -10.19
N ARG A 154 -1.59 17.18 -9.78
CA ARG A 154 -2.81 16.38 -9.96
C ARG A 154 -3.35 16.42 -11.38
N SER A 155 -2.84 17.32 -12.23
CA SER A 155 -3.23 17.36 -13.62
C SER A 155 -2.68 16.17 -14.41
N GLY A 156 -3.45 15.66 -15.36
CA GLY A 156 -3.00 14.60 -16.25
C GLY A 156 -1.85 15.05 -17.15
N THR A 157 -1.80 16.34 -17.53
CA THR A 157 -0.71 16.92 -18.34
C THR A 157 0.64 16.85 -17.62
N TRP A 158 0.73 17.33 -16.37
CA TRP A 158 2.00 17.32 -15.63
C TRP A 158 2.44 15.91 -15.25
N GLN A 159 1.50 15.02 -14.90
CA GLN A 159 1.82 13.61 -14.62
C GLN A 159 2.41 12.90 -15.84
N ARG A 160 1.84 13.13 -17.04
CA ARG A 160 2.36 12.61 -18.30
C ARG A 160 3.74 13.16 -18.62
N LEU A 161 3.94 14.48 -18.47
CA LEU A 161 5.25 15.11 -18.71
C LEU A 161 6.31 14.54 -17.78
N PHE A 162 6.01 14.44 -16.48
CA PHE A 162 6.91 13.88 -15.50
C PHE A 162 7.25 12.42 -15.77
N ALA A 163 6.25 11.59 -16.06
CA ALA A 163 6.48 10.18 -16.35
C ALA A 163 7.30 9.98 -17.63
N LEU A 164 7.08 10.83 -18.65
CA LEU A 164 7.91 10.87 -19.85
C LEU A 164 9.36 11.20 -19.52
N LEU A 165 9.61 12.20 -18.66
CA LEU A 165 10.96 12.53 -18.20
C LEU A 165 11.60 11.35 -17.47
N ALA A 166 10.91 10.80 -16.47
CA ALA A 166 11.41 9.68 -15.69
C ALA A 166 11.77 8.47 -16.57
N ALA A 167 10.90 8.09 -17.50
CA ALA A 167 11.17 6.99 -18.43
C ALA A 167 12.36 7.27 -19.34
N ARG A 168 12.45 8.48 -19.91
CA ARG A 168 13.57 8.90 -20.79
C ARG A 168 14.92 8.85 -20.08
N GLU A 169 14.94 9.20 -18.79
CA GLU A 169 16.16 9.37 -18.01
C GLU A 169 16.57 8.11 -17.22
N GLY A 170 15.90 6.98 -17.44
CA GLY A 170 16.26 5.69 -16.84
C GLY A 170 15.54 5.33 -15.54
N TYR A 171 14.40 5.97 -15.25
CA TYR A 171 13.56 5.76 -14.06
C TYR A 171 12.16 5.19 -14.39
N PRO A 172 12.06 4.01 -15.03
CA PRO A 172 10.77 3.46 -15.49
C PRO A 172 9.83 3.04 -14.35
N SER A 173 10.37 2.64 -13.19
CA SER A 173 9.56 2.31 -12.00
C SER A 173 8.78 3.52 -11.51
N LEU A 174 9.40 4.70 -11.53
CA LEU A 174 8.77 5.97 -11.16
C LEU A 174 7.70 6.39 -12.15
N ALA A 175 8.00 6.30 -13.45
CA ALA A 175 7.03 6.59 -14.50
C ALA A 175 5.77 5.72 -14.32
N ARG A 176 5.94 4.41 -14.10
CA ARG A 176 4.84 3.47 -13.83
C ARG A 176 4.08 3.81 -12.56
N HIS A 177 4.77 4.20 -11.48
CA HIS A 177 4.12 4.62 -10.24
C HIS A 177 3.22 5.84 -10.47
N VAL A 178 3.73 6.90 -11.11
CA VAL A 178 2.95 8.11 -11.40
C VAL A 178 1.75 7.79 -12.28
N HIS A 179 1.93 6.94 -13.30
CA HIS A 179 0.82 6.51 -14.15
C HIS A 179 -0.27 5.75 -13.37
N ARG A 180 0.10 4.81 -12.48
CA ARG A 180 -0.88 4.09 -11.65
C ARG A 180 -1.65 5.06 -10.75
N SER A 181 -0.95 5.97 -10.09
CA SER A 181 -1.57 6.97 -9.21
C SER A 181 -2.47 7.97 -9.97
N ALA A 182 -2.16 8.25 -11.24
CA ALA A 182 -2.99 9.04 -12.13
C ALA A 182 -4.34 8.34 -12.43
N THR A 183 -4.31 7.03 -12.72
CA THR A 183 -5.53 6.27 -13.07
C THR A 183 -6.58 6.25 -11.96
N TRP A 184 -6.18 6.06 -10.71
CA TRP A 184 -7.12 6.08 -9.56
C TRP A 184 -7.84 7.43 -9.40
N LYS A 185 -7.16 8.55 -9.72
CA LYS A 185 -7.74 9.90 -9.61
C LYS A 185 -8.63 10.28 -10.80
N LEU A 186 -8.55 9.54 -11.92
CA LEU A 186 -9.39 9.72 -13.10
C LEU A 186 -10.74 8.96 -12.97
N ASP A 187 -10.87 8.02 -12.04
CA ASP A 187 -12.14 7.34 -11.74
C ASP A 187 -13.01 8.11 -10.73
N ASP A 188 -12.52 9.23 -10.21
CA ASP A 188 -13.19 10.05 -9.19
C ASP A 188 -14.33 10.89 -9.82
N GLU A 189 -15.37 11.20 -9.03
CA GLU A 189 -16.58 11.96 -9.43
C GLU A 189 -16.27 13.31 -10.14
N TRP A 190 -15.02 13.77 -10.07
CA TRP A 190 -14.49 14.94 -10.76
C TRP A 190 -14.80 14.98 -12.26
N TRP A 191 -14.64 13.88 -13.01
CA TRP A 191 -14.97 13.89 -14.44
C TRP A 191 -16.47 13.98 -14.70
N HIS A 192 -17.27 13.31 -13.87
CA HIS A 192 -18.74 13.39 -13.92
C HIS A 192 -19.24 14.79 -13.57
N LEU A 193 -18.67 15.43 -12.55
CA LEU A 193 -18.97 16.81 -12.14
C LEU A 193 -18.46 17.84 -13.15
N ALA A 194 -17.29 17.63 -13.75
CA ALA A 194 -16.76 18.48 -14.82
C ALA A 194 -17.69 18.44 -16.03
N ARG A 195 -18.11 17.26 -16.50
CA ARG A 195 -19.10 17.10 -17.60
C ARG A 195 -20.42 17.82 -17.31
N GLN A 196 -20.92 17.76 -16.07
CA GLN A 196 -22.18 18.39 -15.67
C GLN A 196 -22.09 19.91 -15.50
N ARG A 197 -20.90 20.43 -15.15
CA ARG A 197 -20.67 21.88 -14.91
C ARG A 197 -20.06 22.62 -16.11
N ILE A 198 -19.82 21.96 -17.25
CA ILE A 198 -19.53 22.66 -18.51
C ILE A 198 -20.76 23.53 -18.85
N PRO A 199 -20.62 24.86 -18.91
CA PRO A 199 -21.75 25.71 -19.29
C PRO A 199 -22.27 25.33 -20.67
N ASP A 200 -23.59 25.29 -20.84
CA ASP A 200 -24.21 24.82 -22.09
C ASP A 200 -23.76 25.61 -23.34
N VAL A 201 -23.23 26.83 -23.15
CA VAL A 201 -22.67 27.67 -24.21
C VAL A 201 -21.35 27.14 -24.81
N VAL A 202 -20.73 26.11 -24.21
CA VAL A 202 -19.41 25.58 -24.58
C VAL A 202 -19.45 24.09 -24.98
N LYS A 203 -20.61 23.42 -24.88
CA LYS A 203 -20.77 22.02 -25.29
C LYS A 203 -20.87 21.92 -26.81
N THR A 204 -19.72 21.90 -27.50
CA THR A 204 -19.68 21.63 -28.93
C THR A 204 -19.48 20.13 -29.21
N PRO A 205 -19.94 19.60 -30.36
CA PRO A 205 -19.68 18.22 -30.77
C PRO A 205 -18.19 17.85 -30.75
N GLU A 206 -17.31 18.80 -31.05
CA GLU A 206 -15.86 18.64 -31.05
C GLU A 206 -15.31 18.41 -29.64
N LEU A 207 -15.86 19.11 -28.62
CA LEU A 207 -15.48 18.97 -27.22
C LEU A 207 -15.90 17.60 -26.66
N ILE A 208 -17.09 17.11 -27.03
CA ILE A 208 -17.58 15.77 -26.65
C ILE A 208 -16.72 14.68 -27.30
N ALA A 209 -16.43 14.80 -28.60
CA ALA A 209 -15.58 13.85 -29.31
C ALA A 209 -14.13 13.84 -28.80
N ALA A 210 -13.63 14.99 -28.35
CA ALA A 210 -12.30 15.10 -27.74
C ALA A 210 -12.21 14.44 -26.36
N ALA A 211 -13.24 14.60 -25.53
CA ALA A 211 -13.31 13.91 -24.25
C ALA A 211 -13.31 12.38 -24.42
N SER A 212 -14.01 11.85 -25.43
CA SER A 212 -13.92 10.43 -25.78
C SER A 212 -12.54 10.03 -26.30
N ARG A 213 -11.86 10.86 -27.10
CA ARG A 213 -10.49 10.58 -27.56
C ARG A 213 -9.44 10.62 -26.44
N ALA A 214 -9.62 11.50 -25.44
CA ALA A 214 -8.77 11.53 -24.26
C ALA A 214 -8.98 10.28 -23.41
N GLU A 215 -10.23 9.84 -23.24
CA GLU A 215 -10.61 8.60 -22.57
C GLU A 215 -10.04 7.37 -23.32
N ASP A 216 -10.13 7.33 -24.65
CA ASP A 216 -9.53 6.29 -25.50
C ASP A 216 -8.00 6.31 -25.49
N ALA A 217 -7.36 7.49 -25.39
CA ALA A 217 -5.91 7.62 -25.24
C ALA A 217 -5.44 7.21 -23.83
N ILE A 218 -6.23 7.51 -22.78
CA ILE A 218 -6.01 7.05 -21.41
C ILE A 218 -6.19 5.53 -21.33
N ASN A 219 -7.21 4.97 -21.98
CA ASN A 219 -7.44 3.53 -22.05
C ASN A 219 -6.38 2.83 -22.90
N GLY A 220 -6.00 3.39 -24.06
CA GLY A 220 -4.93 2.85 -24.89
C GLY A 220 -3.55 2.93 -24.22
N LEU A 221 -3.31 3.96 -23.41
CA LEU A 221 -2.12 4.07 -22.56
C LEU A 221 -2.19 3.11 -21.37
N ARG A 222 -3.37 2.91 -20.75
CA ARG A 222 -3.60 1.89 -19.72
C ARG A 222 -3.28 0.49 -20.26
N ASP A 223 -3.71 0.18 -21.48
CA ASP A 223 -3.42 -1.08 -22.16
C ASP A 223 -1.93 -1.24 -22.48
N LEU A 224 -1.25 -0.18 -22.94
CA LEU A 224 0.20 -0.17 -23.17
C LEU A 224 1.00 -0.32 -21.86
N LEU A 225 0.56 0.34 -20.79
CA LEU A 225 1.19 0.29 -19.47
C LEU A 225 0.92 -1.04 -18.76
N GLU A 226 -0.25 -1.68 -18.96
CA GLU A 226 -0.49 -3.06 -18.53
C GLU A 226 0.41 -4.04 -19.29
N GLN A 227 0.67 -3.79 -20.58
CA GLN A 227 1.62 -4.57 -21.37
C GLN A 227 3.07 -4.38 -20.89
N GLU A 228 3.48 -3.18 -20.50
CA GLU A 228 4.82 -2.88 -19.94
C GLU A 228 4.96 -3.18 -18.42
N ALA A 229 3.85 -3.37 -17.72
CA ALA A 229 3.78 -3.88 -16.35
C ALA A 229 3.76 -5.41 -16.31
N ARG A 230 3.58 -6.09 -17.45
CA ARG A 230 3.88 -7.52 -17.54
C ARG A 230 5.36 -7.68 -17.19
N PRO A 231 5.69 -8.56 -16.24
CA PRO A 231 7.08 -8.79 -15.90
C PRO A 231 7.86 -9.10 -17.18
N SER A 232 9.00 -8.44 -17.37
CA SER A 232 10.02 -8.97 -18.28
C SER A 232 10.36 -10.35 -17.78
N THR A 233 9.75 -11.38 -18.36
CA THR A 233 10.13 -12.77 -18.15
C THR A 233 11.48 -12.95 -18.82
N VAL A 234 12.55 -12.52 -18.15
CA VAL A 234 13.80 -13.25 -18.25
C VAL A 234 13.55 -14.51 -17.44
N ALA A 235 13.06 -15.54 -18.13
CA ALA A 235 13.03 -16.88 -17.59
C ALA A 235 14.45 -17.23 -17.16
N THR A 236 14.69 -17.17 -15.85
CA THR A 236 15.93 -17.65 -15.24
C THR A 236 15.52 -18.88 -14.43
N PRO A 237 16.22 -20.00 -14.54
CA PRO A 237 15.76 -21.25 -13.98
C PRO A 237 15.88 -21.23 -12.45
N ALA A 238 14.77 -20.91 -11.78
CA ALA A 238 14.44 -21.38 -10.43
C ALA A 238 13.15 -22.22 -10.51
N ALA A 239 13.08 -23.08 -11.54
CA ALA A 239 11.87 -23.77 -11.97
C ALA A 239 11.22 -24.68 -10.92
N ASP A 240 11.90 -24.95 -9.80
CA ASP A 240 11.40 -25.82 -8.73
C ASP A 240 10.53 -25.04 -7.73
N ILE A 241 11.06 -23.95 -7.13
CA ILE A 241 10.32 -23.21 -6.10
C ILE A 241 9.04 -22.55 -6.63
N ASP A 242 9.09 -21.88 -7.78
CA ASP A 242 7.90 -21.22 -8.34
C ASP A 242 6.81 -22.22 -8.77
N GLU A 243 7.17 -23.45 -9.14
CA GLU A 243 6.22 -24.53 -9.39
C GLU A 243 5.66 -25.09 -8.08
N THR A 244 6.51 -25.27 -7.06
CA THR A 244 6.11 -25.66 -5.71
C THR A 244 5.09 -24.68 -5.14
N ILE A 245 5.35 -23.38 -5.17
CA ILE A 245 4.41 -22.36 -4.67
C ILE A 245 3.09 -22.39 -5.45
N ARG A 246 3.14 -22.48 -6.79
CA ARG A 246 1.91 -22.62 -7.59
C ARG A 246 1.12 -23.88 -7.23
N ARG A 247 1.79 -25.02 -7.01
CA ARG A 247 1.16 -26.26 -6.55
C ARG A 247 0.53 -26.08 -5.16
N LEU A 248 1.22 -25.45 -4.22
CA LEU A 248 0.72 -25.21 -2.85
C LEU A 248 -0.50 -24.28 -2.83
N ILE A 249 -0.51 -23.24 -3.66
CA ILE A 249 -1.67 -22.35 -3.83
C ILE A 249 -2.84 -23.11 -4.48
N ALA A 250 -2.59 -23.98 -5.46
CA ALA A 250 -3.63 -24.76 -6.12
C ALA A 250 -4.18 -25.92 -5.28
N ALA A 251 -3.43 -26.38 -4.27
CA ALA A 251 -3.85 -27.46 -3.39
C ALA A 251 -5.08 -27.06 -2.55
N PRO A 252 -6.03 -28.00 -2.30
CA PRO A 252 -7.16 -27.75 -1.41
C PRO A 252 -6.70 -27.33 -0.01
N SER A 253 -7.48 -26.46 0.64
CA SER A 253 -7.21 -26.06 2.03
C SER A 253 -7.12 -27.27 2.96
N ILE A 254 -6.09 -27.29 3.81
CA ILE A 254 -5.87 -28.36 4.79
C ILE A 254 -6.95 -28.31 5.86
N ALA A 255 -7.32 -27.10 6.31
CA ALA A 255 -8.39 -26.88 7.27
C ALA A 255 -9.77 -27.06 6.61
N GLN A 256 -10.25 -28.30 6.49
CA GLN A 256 -11.63 -28.60 6.09
C GLN A 256 -12.55 -28.65 7.31
N LEU A 257 -12.89 -27.47 7.84
CA LEU A 257 -13.73 -27.35 9.03
C LEU A 257 -15.21 -27.48 8.69
N HIS A 258 -15.95 -28.22 9.51
CA HIS A 258 -17.38 -28.46 9.32
C HIS A 258 -18.21 -27.74 10.39
N GLU A 259 -19.11 -26.87 9.94
CA GLU A 259 -20.07 -26.19 10.80
C GLU A 259 -21.07 -27.18 11.40
N GLN A 260 -21.21 -27.16 12.73
CA GLN A 260 -22.18 -27.94 13.45
C GLN A 260 -23.10 -27.03 14.27
N ARG A 261 -24.37 -27.40 14.39
CA ARG A 261 -25.34 -26.66 15.23
C ARG A 261 -25.08 -26.94 16.70
N LEU A 262 -25.23 -25.92 17.55
CA LEU A 262 -25.19 -26.10 18.99
C LEU A 262 -26.13 -27.22 19.46
N PRO A 263 -25.75 -27.99 20.50
CA PRO A 263 -26.62 -29.00 21.08
C PRO A 263 -27.97 -28.43 21.51
N ARG A 264 -29.02 -29.24 21.45
CA ARG A 264 -30.36 -28.84 21.90
C ARG A 264 -30.33 -28.36 23.36
N GLY A 265 -30.93 -27.20 23.63
CA GLY A 265 -30.98 -26.60 24.96
C GLY A 265 -29.75 -25.77 25.33
N MET A 266 -28.82 -25.58 24.39
CA MET A 266 -27.69 -24.67 24.53
C MET A 266 -27.87 -23.53 23.53
N ASP A 267 -28.23 -22.35 24.06
CA ASP A 267 -28.38 -21.14 23.27
C ASP A 267 -27.10 -20.29 23.33
N PRO A 268 -26.75 -19.55 22.27
CA PRO A 268 -25.60 -18.64 22.30
C PRO A 268 -25.73 -17.63 23.44
N VAL A 269 -24.64 -17.43 24.19
CA VAL A 269 -24.59 -16.43 25.26
C VAL A 269 -24.59 -15.04 24.63
N VAL A 270 -25.68 -14.28 24.77
CA VAL A 270 -25.77 -12.89 24.29
C VAL A 270 -25.10 -11.95 25.29
N MET A 271 -24.18 -11.12 24.82
CA MET A 271 -23.49 -10.11 25.62
C MET A 271 -23.75 -8.72 25.02
N THR A 272 -23.92 -7.71 25.87
CA THR A 272 -23.86 -6.32 25.43
C THR A 272 -22.41 -5.94 25.09
N TYR A 273 -22.23 -4.88 24.31
CA TYR A 273 -20.91 -4.33 24.01
C TYR A 273 -20.08 -4.04 25.27
N GLU A 274 -20.71 -3.49 26.31
CA GLU A 274 -20.05 -3.20 27.59
C GLU A 274 -19.59 -4.48 28.29
N GLN A 275 -20.43 -5.51 28.33
CA GLN A 275 -20.08 -6.81 28.89
C GLN A 275 -18.92 -7.47 28.13
N GLU A 276 -18.93 -7.40 26.80
CA GLU A 276 -17.87 -7.95 25.97
C GLU A 276 -16.55 -7.18 26.13
N ARG A 277 -16.61 -5.85 26.27
CA ARG A 277 -15.45 -5.02 26.58
C ARG A 277 -14.87 -5.37 27.95
N ASP A 278 -15.70 -5.41 28.98
CA ASP A 278 -15.27 -5.65 30.37
C ASP A 278 -14.73 -7.08 30.53
N HIS A 279 -15.34 -8.06 29.85
CA HIS A 279 -14.83 -9.44 29.81
C HIS A 279 -13.44 -9.51 29.17
N ARG A 280 -13.23 -8.84 28.04
CA ARG A 280 -11.92 -8.77 27.38
C ARG A 280 -10.87 -8.06 28.23
N GLU A 281 -11.26 -6.98 28.91
CA GLU A 281 -10.38 -6.26 29.82
C GLU A 281 -9.97 -7.14 31.03
N ALA A 282 -10.88 -7.93 31.57
CA ALA A 282 -10.57 -8.91 32.60
C ALA A 282 -9.54 -9.95 32.09
N LEU A 283 -9.79 -10.57 30.93
CA LEU A 283 -8.85 -11.53 30.32
C LEU A 283 -7.46 -10.93 30.07
N ARG A 284 -7.40 -9.67 29.61
CA ARG A 284 -6.15 -8.94 29.40
C ARG A 284 -5.41 -8.73 30.71
N ASN A 285 -6.11 -8.28 31.76
CA ASN A 285 -5.51 -7.98 33.05
C ASN A 285 -4.98 -9.23 33.77
N GLU A 286 -5.60 -10.39 33.53
CA GLU A 286 -5.17 -11.68 34.08
C GLU A 286 -3.81 -12.18 33.53
N HIS A 287 -3.25 -11.55 32.47
CA HIS A 287 -1.93 -11.81 31.86
C HIS A 287 -1.46 -13.27 31.94
N LEU A 288 -2.20 -14.16 31.26
CA LEU A 288 -1.93 -15.59 31.31
C LEU A 288 -0.89 -16.05 30.28
N LEU A 289 -0.69 -15.31 29.17
CA LEU A 289 0.15 -15.76 28.06
C LEU A 289 1.51 -15.03 28.00
N PRO A 290 2.62 -15.76 27.74
CA PRO A 290 3.93 -15.16 27.48
C PRO A 290 4.09 -14.66 26.03
N PHE A 291 2.99 -14.61 25.25
CA PHE A 291 2.99 -14.29 23.83
C PHE A 291 2.16 -13.03 23.56
N PRO A 292 2.48 -12.25 22.52
CA PRO A 292 1.84 -10.95 22.28
C PRO A 292 0.48 -11.06 21.56
N HIS A 293 -0.29 -12.11 21.84
CA HIS A 293 -1.60 -12.36 21.24
C HIS A 293 -2.72 -11.79 22.11
N GLU A 294 -3.78 -11.27 21.49
CA GLU A 294 -4.96 -10.83 22.24
C GLU A 294 -5.82 -12.05 22.61
N ILE A 295 -6.00 -12.30 23.91
CA ILE A 295 -6.81 -13.42 24.40
C ILE A 295 -8.29 -13.16 24.08
N VAL A 296 -8.93 -14.15 23.45
CA VAL A 296 -10.35 -14.11 23.07
C VAL A 296 -11.18 -14.96 24.03
N ARG A 297 -10.70 -16.15 24.38
CA ARG A 297 -11.41 -17.09 25.25
C ARG A 297 -10.42 -17.95 26.01
N VAL A 298 -10.73 -18.26 27.27
CA VAL A 298 -9.94 -19.18 28.11
C VAL A 298 -10.88 -20.19 28.76
N GLU A 299 -10.44 -21.43 28.85
CA GLU A 299 -11.08 -22.47 29.65
C GLU A 299 -10.02 -23.21 30.46
N ALA A 300 -10.32 -23.45 31.73
CA ALA A 300 -9.48 -24.25 32.62
C ALA A 300 -10.27 -25.45 33.14
N ARG A 301 -9.63 -26.63 33.13
CA ARG A 301 -10.19 -27.88 33.64
C ARG A 301 -9.12 -28.65 34.40
N GLY A 302 -9.12 -28.49 35.73
CA GLY A 302 -8.00 -28.97 36.55
C GLY A 302 -6.75 -28.16 36.23
N ASP A 303 -5.61 -28.84 36.02
CA ASP A 303 -4.35 -28.19 35.65
C ASP A 303 -4.26 -27.87 34.15
N SER A 304 -5.21 -28.35 33.33
CA SER A 304 -5.24 -28.05 31.90
C SER A 304 -5.90 -26.70 31.66
N VAL A 305 -5.17 -25.77 31.04
CA VAL A 305 -5.68 -24.47 30.61
C VAL A 305 -5.51 -24.37 29.10
N VAL A 306 -6.59 -24.01 28.40
CA VAL A 306 -6.55 -23.71 26.98
C VAL A 306 -7.03 -22.28 26.76
N ALA A 307 -6.26 -21.52 26.00
CA ALA A 307 -6.67 -20.21 25.52
C ALA A 307 -6.78 -20.19 23.99
N VAL A 308 -7.74 -19.43 23.47
CA VAL A 308 -7.80 -18.99 22.09
C VAL A 308 -7.41 -17.52 22.07
N GLY A 309 -6.37 -17.19 21.30
CA GLY A 309 -5.93 -15.82 21.07
C GLY A 309 -6.05 -15.42 19.61
N ALA A 310 -5.86 -14.13 19.32
CA ALA A 310 -5.86 -13.58 17.98
C ALA A 310 -4.52 -12.89 17.66
N SER A 311 -4.05 -13.05 16.43
CA SER A 311 -2.86 -12.38 15.90
C SER A 311 -2.87 -12.34 14.38
N GLN A 312 -2.29 -11.27 13.83
CA GLN A 312 -2.01 -11.12 12.40
C GLN A 312 -0.73 -11.85 11.98
N ASP A 313 -0.03 -12.52 12.89
CA ASP A 313 1.08 -13.40 12.51
C ASP A 313 0.54 -14.50 11.58
N TYR A 314 1.22 -14.70 10.45
CA TYR A 314 0.79 -15.47 9.27
C TYR A 314 -0.44 -14.92 8.52
N ASP A 315 -1.14 -13.92 9.06
CA ASP A 315 -2.38 -13.40 8.48
C ASP A 315 -2.46 -11.87 8.49
N PRO A 316 -1.63 -11.18 7.66
CA PRO A 316 -1.57 -9.72 7.63
C PRO A 316 -2.80 -9.15 6.93
N VAL A 317 -3.82 -8.79 7.71
CA VAL A 317 -5.09 -8.23 7.23
C VAL A 317 -5.28 -6.77 7.63
N GLY A 318 -4.22 -6.12 8.11
CA GLY A 318 -4.18 -4.68 8.35
C GLY A 318 -5.28 -4.23 9.28
N GLU A 319 -6.09 -3.28 8.83
CA GLU A 319 -7.16 -2.72 9.66
C GLU A 319 -8.46 -3.54 9.64
N LEU A 320 -8.55 -4.63 8.87
CA LEU A 320 -9.80 -5.39 8.73
C LEU A 320 -10.14 -6.23 9.96
N SER A 321 -9.13 -6.84 10.59
CA SER A 321 -9.32 -7.66 11.78
C SER A 321 -8.00 -7.90 12.51
N ARG A 322 -8.05 -8.63 13.62
CA ARG A 322 -6.84 -9.09 14.33
C ARG A 322 -6.18 -10.30 13.66
N GLY A 323 -6.52 -10.65 12.42
CA GLY A 323 -5.97 -11.78 11.68
C GLY A 323 -6.67 -13.09 12.01
N ALA A 324 -5.90 -14.07 12.47
CA ALA A 324 -6.36 -15.43 12.69
C ALA A 324 -6.36 -15.81 14.18
N TYR A 325 -7.07 -16.89 14.49
CA TYR A 325 -7.10 -17.49 15.81
C TYR A 325 -5.94 -18.47 16.02
N TRP A 326 -5.41 -18.45 17.23
CA TRP A 326 -4.31 -19.26 17.70
C TRP A 326 -4.72 -19.98 18.99
N VAL A 327 -4.20 -21.19 19.19
CA VAL A 327 -4.48 -22.01 20.38
C VAL A 327 -3.24 -22.09 21.25
N PHE A 328 -3.44 -21.89 22.55
CA PHE A 328 -2.42 -21.98 23.58
C PHE A 328 -2.83 -23.03 24.60
N ARG A 329 -1.87 -23.85 25.02
CA ARG A 329 -2.11 -24.95 25.95
C ARG A 329 -1.11 -24.91 27.10
N SER A 330 -1.63 -25.10 28.29
CA SER A 330 -0.88 -25.33 29.52
C SER A 330 -1.43 -26.56 30.24
N HIS A 331 -0.55 -27.30 30.89
CA HIS A 331 -0.88 -28.50 31.66
C HIS A 331 -0.54 -28.37 33.15
N ASP A 332 -0.17 -27.17 33.59
CA ASP A 332 0.23 -26.87 34.97
C ASP A 332 -0.41 -25.58 35.48
N GLY A 333 -1.65 -25.33 35.10
CA GLY A 333 -2.43 -24.19 35.58
C GLY A 333 -2.01 -22.85 34.99
N GLY A 334 -1.34 -22.83 33.84
CA GLY A 334 -0.86 -21.62 33.16
C GLY A 334 0.57 -21.21 33.51
N ALA A 335 1.34 -22.05 34.24
CA ALA A 335 2.72 -21.73 34.59
C ALA A 335 3.68 -21.90 33.39
N ARG A 336 3.45 -22.90 32.55
CA ARG A 336 4.17 -23.12 31.28
C ARG A 336 3.18 -23.32 30.14
N TRP A 337 3.58 -22.85 28.97
CA TRP A 337 2.79 -22.91 27.74
C TRP A 337 3.56 -23.66 26.65
N GLU A 338 2.84 -24.52 25.93
CA GLU A 338 3.32 -25.11 24.69
C GLU A 338 3.48 -24.03 23.60
N PRO A 339 4.25 -24.30 22.53
CA PRO A 339 4.25 -23.44 21.36
C PRO A 339 2.82 -23.17 20.85
N PRO A 340 2.51 -21.93 20.45
CA PRO A 340 1.17 -21.59 19.98
C PRO A 340 0.86 -22.28 18.65
N LEU A 341 -0.35 -22.80 18.52
CA LEU A 341 -0.81 -23.52 17.33
C LEU A 341 -1.68 -22.61 16.46
N TYR A 342 -1.30 -22.42 15.21
CA TYR A 342 -2.10 -21.70 14.22
C TYR A 342 -3.31 -22.56 13.81
N THR A 343 -4.51 -21.97 13.78
CA THR A 343 -5.73 -22.75 13.53
C THR A 343 -6.24 -22.70 12.09
N GLY A 344 -5.75 -21.76 11.27
CA GLY A 344 -6.36 -21.42 9.98
C GLY A 344 -7.73 -20.73 10.08
N LEU A 345 -8.27 -20.56 11.29
CA LEU A 345 -9.55 -19.89 11.50
C LEU A 345 -9.35 -18.38 11.50
N ARG A 346 -9.90 -17.69 10.49
CA ARG A 346 -9.69 -16.25 10.29
C ARG A 346 -10.88 -15.43 10.77
N ILE A 347 -10.59 -14.33 11.47
CA ILE A 347 -11.60 -13.44 12.02
C ILE A 347 -12.39 -12.81 10.87
N THR A 348 -13.71 -12.97 10.89
CA THR A 348 -14.67 -12.48 9.87
C THR A 348 -14.46 -13.04 8.46
N MET A 349 -13.68 -14.12 8.34
CA MET A 349 -13.38 -14.79 7.06
C MET A 349 -13.49 -16.33 7.17
N PRO A 350 -14.66 -16.89 7.51
CA PRO A 350 -15.91 -16.18 7.84
C PRO A 350 -16.21 -16.08 9.35
N TYR A 351 -15.37 -16.65 10.22
CA TYR A 351 -15.78 -16.96 11.59
C TYR A 351 -15.38 -15.91 12.61
N VAL A 352 -16.18 -15.77 13.65
CA VAL A 352 -15.83 -15.06 14.88
C VAL A 352 -16.02 -16.02 16.05
N VAL A 353 -14.93 -16.32 16.75
CA VAL A 353 -14.95 -17.14 17.98
C VAL A 353 -15.68 -16.36 19.06
N ARG A 354 -16.68 -17.01 19.67
CA ARG A 354 -17.46 -16.41 20.75
C ARG A 354 -16.57 -16.29 22.01
N PRO A 355 -16.41 -15.08 22.59
CA PRO A 355 -15.55 -14.91 23.76
C PRO A 355 -16.09 -15.66 24.99
N ARG A 356 -17.41 -15.82 25.07
CA ARG A 356 -18.11 -16.56 26.13
C ARG A 356 -19.10 -17.55 25.52
N SER A 357 -19.19 -18.74 26.11
CA SER A 357 -20.01 -19.84 25.62
C SER A 357 -20.19 -20.88 26.72
N ASP A 358 -21.37 -21.50 26.79
CA ASP A 358 -21.65 -22.62 27.68
C ASP A 358 -21.19 -23.96 27.10
N LEU A 359 -20.76 -23.98 25.84
CA LEU A 359 -20.19 -25.15 25.18
C LEU A 359 -18.77 -25.39 25.69
N PRO A 360 -18.46 -26.53 26.34
CA PRO A 360 -17.11 -26.81 26.80
C PRO A 360 -16.13 -26.89 25.63
N MET A 361 -15.07 -26.10 25.71
CA MET A 361 -14.04 -25.96 24.68
C MET A 361 -13.05 -27.12 24.71
N ILE A 362 -12.66 -27.60 25.89
CA ILE A 362 -11.62 -28.63 26.03
C ILE A 362 -12.23 -30.03 25.84
N ARG A 363 -11.70 -30.77 24.84
CA ARG A 363 -12.02 -32.18 24.60
C ARG A 363 -10.74 -33.00 24.58
N ARG A 364 -10.87 -34.32 24.75
CA ARG A 364 -9.71 -35.23 24.71
C ARG A 364 -9.06 -35.27 23.32
N SER A 365 -9.84 -35.18 22.25
CA SER A 365 -9.39 -35.33 20.86
C SER A 365 -9.16 -34.01 20.13
N GLY A 366 -9.39 -32.87 20.78
CA GLY A 366 -9.31 -31.56 20.13
C GLY A 366 -9.98 -30.47 20.94
N LEU A 367 -10.32 -29.39 20.23
CA LEU A 367 -11.17 -28.33 20.73
C LEU A 367 -12.54 -28.35 20.09
N ARG A 368 -13.50 -27.79 20.82
CA ARG A 368 -14.83 -27.49 20.32
C ARG A 368 -15.11 -26.01 20.55
N VAL A 369 -15.04 -25.21 19.50
CA VAL A 369 -15.11 -23.76 19.61
C VAL A 369 -16.46 -23.29 19.08
N GLU A 370 -17.26 -22.66 19.94
CA GLU A 370 -18.46 -21.95 19.49
C GLU A 370 -18.05 -20.74 18.64
N VAL A 371 -18.66 -20.63 17.46
CA VAL A 371 -18.42 -19.55 16.51
C VAL A 371 -19.74 -18.95 16.06
N GLU A 372 -19.68 -17.70 15.65
CA GLU A 372 -20.63 -17.12 14.71
C GLU A 372 -19.96 -16.94 13.35
N VAL A 373 -20.78 -16.91 12.31
CA VAL A 373 -20.37 -16.53 10.97
C VAL A 373 -20.68 -15.05 10.84
N ARG A 374 -19.66 -14.26 10.49
CA ARG A 374 -19.74 -12.86 10.08
C ARG A 374 -18.80 -12.66 8.91
N GLU A 375 -19.19 -13.20 7.76
CA GLU A 375 -18.34 -13.23 6.58
C GLU A 375 -18.33 -11.88 5.90
N LEU A 376 -17.17 -11.24 5.84
CA LEU A 376 -16.99 -9.99 5.12
C LEU A 376 -17.25 -10.15 3.63
N ASP A 377 -17.96 -9.17 3.08
CA ASP A 377 -17.99 -8.93 1.64
C ASP A 377 -16.73 -8.14 1.25
N LEU A 378 -15.75 -8.86 0.71
CA LEU A 378 -14.45 -8.30 0.36
C LEU A 378 -14.50 -7.34 -0.83
N ASP A 379 -15.55 -7.41 -1.66
CA ASP A 379 -15.71 -6.58 -2.86
C ASP A 379 -16.22 -5.17 -2.50
N HIS A 380 -16.72 -4.99 -1.27
CA HIS A 380 -17.30 -3.74 -0.78
C HIS A 380 -16.46 -3.08 0.34
N ILE A 381 -15.20 -3.49 0.50
CA ILE A 381 -14.29 -2.87 1.46
C ILE A 381 -13.81 -1.51 0.92
N MET A 382 -14.13 -0.43 1.63
CA MET A 382 -13.50 0.88 1.46
C MET A 382 -12.47 1.11 2.55
N PHE A 383 -11.36 1.80 2.25
CA PHE A 383 -10.34 2.18 3.23
C PHE A 383 -10.42 3.68 3.57
N PRO A 384 -10.32 4.08 4.86
CA PRO A 384 -10.34 3.21 6.03
C PRO A 384 -11.68 2.45 6.14
N PRO A 385 -11.72 1.25 6.74
CA PRO A 385 -12.92 0.41 6.83
C PRO A 385 -13.98 1.04 7.75
N VAL A 386 -14.74 2.01 7.22
CA VAL A 386 -15.80 2.72 7.95
C VAL A 386 -17.20 2.10 7.73
N ALA A 387 -17.34 1.15 6.81
CA ALA A 387 -18.62 0.53 6.46
C ALA A 387 -18.42 -0.86 5.81
N THR A 388 -17.98 -1.85 6.59
CA THR A 388 -17.87 -3.23 6.13
C THR A 388 -19.23 -3.92 6.13
N ILE A 389 -19.58 -4.57 5.02
CA ILE A 389 -20.83 -5.32 4.86
C ILE A 389 -20.54 -6.81 5.06
N THR A 390 -21.45 -7.52 5.73
CA THR A 390 -21.43 -8.97 5.84
C THR A 390 -22.27 -9.59 4.73
N LYS A 391 -21.70 -10.51 3.95
CA LYS A 391 -22.47 -11.28 2.94
C LYS A 391 -23.12 -12.54 3.52
N ARG A 392 -22.66 -13.00 4.68
CA ARG A 392 -23.21 -14.15 5.38
C ARG A 392 -23.13 -13.97 6.89
N GLU A 393 -24.24 -14.26 7.56
CA GLU A 393 -24.34 -14.27 9.02
C GLU A 393 -25.04 -15.53 9.52
N ALA A 394 -24.53 -16.11 10.61
CA ALA A 394 -25.16 -17.22 11.30
C ALA A 394 -24.65 -17.34 12.74
N VAL A 395 -25.55 -17.68 13.67
CA VAL A 395 -25.22 -17.93 15.08
C VAL A 395 -25.60 -19.35 15.50
N GLY A 396 -25.15 -19.75 16.69
CA GLY A 396 -25.43 -21.07 17.24
C GLY A 396 -24.72 -22.18 16.50
N LEU A 397 -23.47 -21.91 16.10
CA LEU A 397 -22.59 -22.85 15.43
C LEU A 397 -21.38 -23.17 16.30
N TYR A 398 -20.79 -24.34 16.08
CA TYR A 398 -19.47 -24.67 16.59
C TYR A 398 -18.65 -25.40 15.54
N LEU A 399 -17.33 -25.34 15.73
CA LEU A 399 -16.33 -26.07 14.95
C LEU A 399 -15.59 -27.03 15.88
N ASP A 400 -15.35 -28.24 15.41
CA ASP A 400 -14.42 -29.17 16.04
C ASP A 400 -13.04 -28.97 15.39
N LEU A 401 -12.02 -28.75 16.22
CA LEU A 401 -10.61 -28.59 15.81
C LEU A 401 -9.80 -29.75 16.42
N PRO A 402 -9.61 -30.86 15.69
CA PRO A 402 -8.87 -32.02 16.21
C PRO A 402 -7.43 -31.66 16.57
N TRP A 403 -6.87 -32.28 17.62
CA TRP A 403 -5.44 -32.10 17.95
C TRP A 403 -4.54 -32.56 16.80
N GLU A 404 -4.90 -33.68 16.17
CA GLU A 404 -4.20 -34.21 14.99
C GLU A 404 -4.14 -33.20 13.83
N LEU A 405 -5.14 -32.32 13.67
CA LEU A 405 -5.11 -31.27 12.64
C LEU A 405 -4.21 -30.11 13.06
N LEU A 406 -4.30 -29.67 14.32
CA LEU A 406 -3.58 -28.50 14.83
C LEU A 406 -2.09 -28.77 15.06
N GLU A 407 -1.70 -30.01 15.32
CA GLU A 407 -0.34 -30.42 15.67
C GLU A 407 0.38 -31.14 14.53
N ARG A 408 -0.29 -31.35 13.38
CA ARG A 408 0.33 -32.05 12.26
C ARG A 408 1.53 -31.25 11.74
N ASP A 409 2.66 -31.93 11.66
CA ASP A 409 3.94 -31.46 11.16
C ASP A 409 4.53 -32.65 10.41
N SER A 410 4.28 -32.68 9.10
CA SER A 410 4.42 -33.90 8.30
C SER A 410 5.88 -34.20 7.92
N ASP A 411 6.78 -33.22 7.95
CA ASP A 411 8.21 -33.39 7.72
C ASP A 411 9.07 -33.24 9.00
N GLY A 412 8.49 -32.76 10.10
CA GLY A 412 9.13 -32.71 11.41
C GLY A 412 10.07 -31.52 11.61
N ASP A 413 9.95 -30.45 10.84
CA ASP A 413 10.78 -29.25 10.98
C ASP A 413 10.36 -28.35 12.17
N GLY A 414 9.17 -28.60 12.72
CA GLY A 414 8.56 -27.89 13.84
C GLY A 414 7.64 -26.72 13.44
N LEU A 415 7.32 -26.57 12.16
CA LEU A 415 6.23 -25.77 11.62
C LEU A 415 5.07 -26.72 11.30
N THR A 416 3.86 -26.39 11.74
CA THR A 416 2.70 -27.27 11.48
C THR A 416 2.23 -27.13 10.04
N ASP A 417 1.70 -28.19 9.44
CA ASP A 417 1.10 -28.19 8.10
C ASP A 417 0.14 -26.99 7.85
N LEU A 418 -0.65 -26.59 8.85
CA LEU A 418 -1.55 -25.43 8.75
C LEU A 418 -0.81 -24.09 8.63
N ALA A 419 0.31 -23.97 9.34
CA ALA A 419 1.18 -22.81 9.27
C ALA A 419 1.90 -22.77 7.92
N GLU A 420 2.41 -23.92 7.47
CA GLU A 420 3.09 -24.06 6.18
C GLU A 420 2.17 -23.75 5.01
N GLU A 421 0.94 -24.26 5.02
CA GLU A 421 -0.06 -23.89 4.02
C GLU A 421 -0.24 -22.37 3.94
N ARG A 422 -0.29 -21.69 5.09
CA ARG A 422 -0.50 -20.23 5.13
C ARG A 422 0.74 -19.46 4.67
N LEU A 423 1.93 -19.98 4.99
CA LEU A 423 3.21 -19.40 4.63
C LEU A 423 3.66 -19.77 3.21
N LEU A 424 2.98 -20.73 2.58
CA LEU A 424 3.32 -21.32 1.30
C LEU A 424 4.69 -22.01 1.33
N THR A 425 4.99 -22.74 2.40
CA THR A 425 6.08 -23.73 2.44
C THR A 425 5.51 -25.14 2.20
N ASP A 426 6.35 -26.09 1.79
CA ASP A 426 5.91 -27.45 1.45
C ASP A 426 5.91 -28.37 2.67
N PRO A 427 4.72 -28.82 3.16
CA PRO A 427 4.62 -29.60 4.40
C PRO A 427 5.27 -30.99 4.38
N HIS A 428 5.90 -31.37 3.29
CA HIS A 428 6.59 -32.63 3.14
C HIS A 428 8.09 -32.44 2.89
N GLN A 429 8.59 -31.23 3.08
CA GLN A 429 9.96 -30.84 2.82
C GLN A 429 10.38 -29.76 3.82
N ALA A 430 11.14 -30.18 4.84
CA ALA A 430 11.55 -29.34 5.97
C ALA A 430 12.35 -28.07 5.59
N ASP A 431 12.83 -27.98 4.35
CA ASP A 431 13.62 -26.90 3.76
C ASP A 431 13.10 -26.72 2.32
N THR A 432 12.10 -25.85 2.17
CA THR A 432 11.29 -25.71 0.95
C THR A 432 12.11 -25.20 -0.24
N ASP A 433 13.13 -24.38 0.01
CA ASP A 433 13.93 -23.77 -1.05
C ASP A 433 15.32 -24.40 -1.24
N GLN A 434 15.63 -25.40 -0.41
CA GLN A 434 16.82 -26.26 -0.45
C GLN A 434 18.13 -25.52 -0.18
N ASP A 435 18.10 -24.50 0.67
CA ASP A 435 19.26 -23.71 1.06
C ASP A 435 19.98 -24.19 2.34
N SER A 436 19.50 -25.30 2.90
CA SER A 436 19.96 -25.95 4.14
C SER A 436 19.48 -25.31 5.44
N LEU A 437 18.52 -24.38 5.40
CA LEU A 437 17.81 -23.89 6.57
C LEU A 437 16.39 -24.48 6.61
N ASN A 438 15.98 -24.94 7.79
CA ASN A 438 14.60 -25.42 7.93
C ASN A 438 13.62 -24.23 7.90
N ASP A 439 12.45 -24.41 7.29
CA ASP A 439 11.44 -23.36 7.12
C ASP A 439 11.02 -22.70 8.44
N ARG A 440 11.03 -23.48 9.52
CA ARG A 440 10.79 -22.99 10.87
C ARG A 440 11.75 -21.87 11.30
N ILE A 441 13.03 -21.93 10.94
CA ILE A 441 14.05 -20.96 11.38
C ILE A 441 14.55 -20.05 10.26
N ASP A 442 14.21 -20.38 9.01
CA ASP A 442 14.61 -19.62 7.85
C ASP A 442 13.91 -18.25 7.82
N PRO A 443 14.66 -17.13 7.76
CA PRO A 443 14.09 -15.81 7.52
C PRO A 443 13.46 -15.66 6.13
N LEU A 444 13.80 -16.49 5.14
CA LEU A 444 13.33 -16.44 3.76
C LEU A 444 13.08 -17.86 3.18
N PRO A 445 12.10 -18.63 3.68
CA PRO A 445 11.88 -20.05 3.36
C PRO A 445 11.43 -20.36 1.91
N GLN A 446 11.55 -19.39 1.01
CA GLN A 446 11.19 -19.49 -0.40
C GLN A 446 12.24 -18.82 -1.29
N VAL A 447 13.36 -18.36 -0.74
CA VAL A 447 14.38 -17.62 -1.45
C VAL A 447 15.73 -18.26 -1.18
N PRO A 448 16.20 -19.15 -2.08
CA PRO A 448 17.42 -19.90 -1.83
C PRO A 448 18.59 -18.98 -1.47
N HIS A 449 19.17 -19.16 -0.29
CA HIS A 449 20.21 -18.28 0.20
C HIS A 449 21.46 -18.27 -0.70
N ARG A 450 22.08 -17.09 -0.80
CA ARG A 450 23.37 -16.88 -1.45
C ARG A 450 24.31 -16.14 -0.50
N VAL A 451 25.55 -16.62 -0.38
CA VAL A 451 26.57 -16.09 0.55
C VAL A 451 27.06 -14.67 0.20
N GLU A 452 26.98 -14.27 -1.07
CA GLU A 452 27.50 -12.97 -1.51
C GLU A 452 26.45 -11.86 -1.35
N MET A 453 26.68 -10.94 -0.42
CA MET A 453 25.98 -9.67 -0.35
C MET A 453 26.68 -8.68 -1.27
N ASP A 454 26.10 -8.43 -2.44
CA ASP A 454 26.54 -7.31 -3.27
C ASP A 454 25.92 -5.99 -2.79
N ASP A 455 26.30 -4.88 -3.43
CA ASP A 455 25.84 -3.56 -3.03
C ASP A 455 24.32 -3.39 -3.11
N ARG A 456 23.68 -4.08 -4.07
CA ARG A 456 22.22 -4.09 -4.22
C ARG A 456 21.55 -4.90 -3.12
N THR A 457 22.13 -6.02 -2.71
CA THR A 457 21.67 -6.81 -1.56
C THR A 457 21.75 -5.99 -0.27
N LEU A 458 22.83 -5.23 -0.06
CA LEU A 458 22.98 -4.35 1.11
C LEU A 458 21.96 -3.20 1.11
N LEU A 459 21.69 -2.59 -0.05
CA LEU A 459 20.62 -1.61 -0.20
C LEU A 459 19.26 -2.23 0.15
N MET A 460 18.96 -3.42 -0.38
CA MET A 460 17.70 -4.10 -0.10
C MET A 460 17.57 -4.46 1.38
N GLN A 461 18.63 -4.94 2.02
CA GLN A 461 18.67 -5.21 3.45
C GLN A 461 18.28 -3.97 4.27
N ALA A 462 18.89 -2.81 3.97
CA ALA A 462 18.59 -1.56 4.66
C ALA A 462 17.12 -1.14 4.49
N ILE A 463 16.53 -1.38 3.31
CA ILE A 463 15.10 -1.13 3.07
C ILE A 463 14.24 -2.09 3.89
N LEU A 464 14.50 -3.40 3.86
CA LEU A 464 13.71 -4.41 4.56
C LEU A 464 13.69 -4.16 6.07
N ASP A 465 14.85 -3.89 6.66
CA ASP A 465 15.01 -3.66 8.10
C ASP A 465 14.20 -2.44 8.60
N ASN A 466 13.94 -1.46 7.73
CA ASN A 466 13.22 -0.23 8.07
C ASN A 466 11.75 -0.21 7.61
N THR A 467 11.33 -1.12 6.72
CA THR A 467 9.98 -1.09 6.11
C THR A 467 9.12 -2.30 6.45
N LEU A 468 9.71 -3.47 6.76
CA LEU A 468 8.96 -4.66 7.17
C LEU A 468 8.64 -4.71 8.69
N GLY A 469 9.00 -3.65 9.42
CA GLY A 469 8.66 -3.48 10.84
C GLY A 469 7.16 -3.31 11.10
N GLY A 470 6.74 -3.65 12.33
CA GLY A 470 5.37 -3.46 12.79
C GLY A 470 5.07 -1.99 13.10
N VAL A 471 4.13 -1.38 12.37
CA VAL A 471 3.56 -0.06 12.72
C VAL A 471 2.24 -0.32 13.45
N PRO A 472 1.94 0.39 14.56
CA PRO A 472 0.65 0.25 15.23
C PRO A 472 -0.49 0.55 14.26
N ALA A 473 -1.42 -0.39 14.11
CA ALA A 473 -2.59 -0.26 13.24
C ALA A 473 -3.83 -0.03 14.07
N VAL A 474 -4.78 0.76 13.57
CA VAL A 474 -6.12 0.82 14.15
C VAL A 474 -6.96 -0.27 13.47
N VAL A 475 -7.23 -1.37 14.16
CA VAL A 475 -8.08 -2.44 13.67
C VAL A 475 -9.55 -2.10 13.89
N HIS A 476 -10.31 -2.14 12.80
CA HIS A 476 -11.74 -1.96 12.73
C HIS A 476 -12.43 -3.32 12.67
N GLU A 477 -12.79 -3.88 13.81
CA GLU A 477 -13.60 -5.10 13.84
C GLU A 477 -15.06 -4.77 13.55
N VAL A 478 -15.70 -5.54 12.67
CA VAL A 478 -17.14 -5.40 12.40
C VAL A 478 -17.92 -5.60 13.69
N GLY A 479 -18.51 -4.52 14.19
CA GLY A 479 -19.58 -4.58 15.17
C GLY A 479 -20.88 -4.23 14.48
N ASP A 480 -21.99 -4.68 15.05
CA ASP A 480 -23.32 -4.46 14.51
C ASP A 480 -23.49 -2.99 14.18
N LEU A 481 -23.57 -2.69 12.88
CA LEU A 481 -24.03 -1.41 12.40
C LEU A 481 -25.50 -1.34 12.82
N ASP A 482 -25.73 -0.85 14.03
CA ASP A 482 -27.02 -0.30 14.40
C ASP A 482 -27.24 0.88 13.43
N PRO A 483 -28.19 0.78 12.49
CA PRO A 483 -28.42 1.81 11.48
C PRO A 483 -28.85 3.15 12.11
N ASP A 484 -29.25 3.14 13.39
CA ASP A 484 -29.63 4.32 14.16
C ASP A 484 -28.49 4.83 15.08
N ALA A 485 -27.31 4.18 15.10
CA ALA A 485 -26.20 4.62 15.93
C ALA A 485 -25.52 5.89 15.39
N ASP A 486 -25.25 6.84 16.28
CA ASP A 486 -24.48 8.05 15.98
C ASP A 486 -23.11 7.67 15.35
N PRO A 487 -22.77 8.19 14.15
CA PRO A 487 -21.48 7.97 13.50
C PRO A 487 -20.27 8.27 14.40
N GLY A 488 -20.41 9.24 15.33
CA GLY A 488 -19.39 9.57 16.32
C GLY A 488 -19.21 8.50 17.41
N GLN A 489 -20.24 7.71 17.72
CA GLN A 489 -20.15 6.55 18.60
C GLN A 489 -19.65 5.30 17.88
N VAL A 490 -20.07 5.07 16.63
CA VAL A 490 -19.58 3.97 15.77
C VAL A 490 -18.06 4.11 15.59
N ALA A 491 -17.56 5.29 15.21
CA ALA A 491 -16.13 5.55 15.06
C ALA A 491 -15.30 5.36 16.36
N ARG A 492 -15.93 5.49 17.54
CA ARG A 492 -15.29 5.20 18.84
C ARG A 492 -15.34 3.72 19.24
N ARG A 493 -16.31 2.95 18.72
CA ARG A 493 -16.48 1.50 18.99
C ARG A 493 -15.45 0.64 18.24
N HIS A 494 -14.97 1.09 17.07
CA HIS A 494 -14.11 0.29 16.16
C HIS A 494 -12.63 0.67 16.18
N ARG A 495 -12.16 1.49 17.13
CA ARG A 495 -10.78 1.96 17.15
C ARG A 495 -9.92 1.12 18.10
N ARG A 496 -9.23 0.10 17.60
CA ARG A 496 -8.28 -0.70 18.40
C ARG A 496 -6.87 -0.55 17.88
N VAL A 497 -5.96 -0.01 18.69
CA VAL A 497 -4.54 -0.02 18.33
C VAL A 497 -3.98 -1.41 18.59
N THR A 498 -3.76 -2.21 17.55
CA THR A 498 -3.02 -3.47 17.66
C THR A 498 -1.54 -3.18 17.42
N HIS A 499 -0.69 -3.55 18.38
CA HIS A 499 0.75 -3.49 18.20
C HIS A 499 1.20 -4.70 17.37
N ALA A 500 1.75 -4.45 16.18
CA ALA A 500 2.29 -5.48 15.31
C ALA A 500 3.57 -6.11 15.91
N SER A 501 3.38 -7.07 16.81
CA SER A 501 4.43 -8.01 17.24
C SER A 501 4.61 -9.19 16.27
N GLU A 502 3.91 -9.14 15.12
CA GLU A 502 3.86 -10.16 14.06
C GLU A 502 5.24 -10.60 13.61
N ARG A 503 5.60 -11.88 13.75
CA ARG A 503 6.96 -12.35 13.46
C ARG A 503 7.19 -12.62 11.97
N THR A 504 6.15 -12.50 11.16
CA THR A 504 6.18 -12.83 9.74
C THR A 504 5.73 -11.65 8.88
N GLY A 505 6.60 -11.22 7.95
CA GLY A 505 6.29 -10.27 6.90
C GLY A 505 5.87 -10.98 5.61
N PHE A 506 5.07 -10.29 4.79
CA PHE A 506 4.76 -10.72 3.43
C PHE A 506 5.17 -9.63 2.47
N LEU A 507 5.78 -10.02 1.35
CA LEU A 507 6.34 -9.12 0.36
C LEU A 507 5.90 -9.51 -1.04
N ILE A 508 5.66 -8.51 -1.89
CA ILE A 508 5.40 -8.71 -3.31
C ILE A 508 6.66 -8.33 -4.10
N GLY A 509 7.29 -9.29 -4.77
CA GLY A 509 8.52 -9.07 -5.52
C GLY A 509 9.07 -10.32 -6.21
N ASP A 510 10.18 -10.15 -6.91
CA ASP A 510 10.95 -11.26 -7.48
C ASP A 510 11.90 -11.83 -6.42
N ARG A 511 11.74 -13.12 -6.08
CA ARG A 511 12.57 -13.85 -5.12
C ARG A 511 14.07 -13.66 -5.38
N ALA A 512 14.49 -13.63 -6.64
CA ALA A 512 15.91 -13.46 -6.98
C ALA A 512 16.50 -12.14 -6.47
N SER A 513 15.69 -11.10 -6.28
CA SER A 513 16.12 -9.79 -5.75
C SER A 513 16.40 -9.79 -4.24
N PHE A 514 16.01 -10.86 -3.53
CA PHE A 514 16.16 -10.98 -2.08
C PHE A 514 17.23 -12.01 -1.69
N ARG A 515 17.82 -12.71 -2.66
CA ARG A 515 18.91 -13.66 -2.42
C ARG A 515 20.08 -12.96 -1.72
N GLY A 516 20.46 -13.48 -0.55
CA GLY A 516 21.54 -12.94 0.29
C GLY A 516 21.11 -11.82 1.25
N THR A 517 19.84 -11.42 1.25
CA THR A 517 19.30 -10.61 2.36
C THR A 517 19.01 -11.50 3.57
N THR A 518 19.06 -10.92 4.75
CA THR A 518 18.81 -11.57 6.03
C THR A 518 17.84 -10.71 6.84
N PRO A 519 16.55 -10.66 6.47
CA PRO A 519 15.58 -9.84 7.17
C PRO A 519 15.48 -10.27 8.64
N ALA A 520 15.28 -9.31 9.54
CA ALA A 520 15.19 -9.56 10.99
C ALA A 520 13.99 -10.44 11.41
N ARG A 521 13.08 -10.76 10.48
CA ARG A 521 11.84 -11.49 10.68
C ARG A 521 11.62 -12.43 9.48
N ARG A 522 10.89 -13.53 9.68
CA ARG A 522 10.51 -14.41 8.56
C ARG A 522 9.76 -13.59 7.52
N THR A 523 10.12 -13.71 6.26
CA THR A 523 9.52 -12.94 5.17
C THR A 523 9.13 -13.87 4.03
N ILE A 524 7.83 -13.90 3.73
CA ILE A 524 7.29 -14.65 2.60
C ILE A 524 7.28 -13.75 1.37
N VAL A 525 7.96 -14.17 0.30
CA VAL A 525 8.09 -13.40 -0.94
C VAL A 525 7.21 -14.02 -2.01
N LEU A 526 6.20 -13.27 -2.47
CA LEU A 526 5.28 -13.71 -3.51
C LEU A 526 5.46 -12.85 -4.77
N SER A 527 5.45 -13.48 -5.93
CA SER A 527 5.23 -12.75 -7.17
C SER A 527 3.84 -12.10 -7.17
N SER A 528 3.61 -11.12 -8.05
CA SER A 528 2.28 -10.48 -8.14
C SER A 528 1.17 -11.47 -8.52
N ALA A 529 1.48 -12.49 -9.33
CA ALA A 529 0.52 -13.52 -9.71
C ALA A 529 0.23 -14.50 -8.55
N GLU A 530 1.26 -14.92 -7.83
CA GLU A 530 1.10 -15.78 -6.65
C GLU A 530 0.36 -15.05 -5.53
N HIS A 531 0.63 -13.76 -5.30
CA HIS A 531 -0.10 -12.95 -4.34
C HIS A 531 -1.60 -12.87 -4.69
N ALA A 532 -1.94 -12.66 -5.96
CA ALA A 532 -3.33 -12.65 -6.42
C ALA A 532 -4.01 -14.02 -6.20
N ALA A 533 -3.35 -15.12 -6.59
CA ALA A 533 -3.89 -16.47 -6.40
C ALA A 533 -3.98 -16.87 -4.91
N ALA A 534 -3.00 -16.48 -4.09
CA ALA A 534 -3.03 -16.67 -2.65
C ALA A 534 -4.17 -15.86 -2.00
N LYS A 535 -4.47 -14.66 -2.52
CA LYS A 535 -5.63 -13.88 -2.07
C LYS A 535 -6.95 -14.59 -2.37
N GLU A 536 -7.06 -15.27 -3.51
CA GLU A 536 -8.25 -16.07 -3.84
C GLU A 536 -8.41 -17.28 -2.91
N LYS A 537 -7.32 -18.01 -2.63
CA LYS A 537 -7.35 -19.18 -1.73
C LYS A 537 -7.60 -18.79 -0.28
N PHE A 538 -6.83 -17.83 0.24
CA PHE A 538 -6.82 -17.54 1.67
C PHE A 538 -7.76 -16.41 2.06
N GLY A 539 -8.07 -15.48 1.16
CA GLY A 539 -8.65 -14.17 1.43
C GLY A 539 -7.57 -13.07 1.50
N PRO A 540 -7.87 -11.85 1.99
CA PRO A 540 -6.94 -10.72 1.94
C PRO A 540 -5.59 -11.03 2.58
N ILE A 541 -4.51 -10.64 1.89
CA ILE A 541 -3.13 -10.69 2.36
C ILE A 541 -2.51 -9.33 2.03
N PHE A 542 -2.31 -8.47 3.01
CA PHE A 542 -1.72 -7.15 2.82
C PHE A 542 -0.20 -7.23 2.88
N ALA A 543 0.36 -7.81 1.82
CA ALA A 543 1.79 -7.91 1.57
C ALA A 543 2.37 -6.54 1.17
N THR A 544 3.56 -6.23 1.65
CA THR A 544 4.30 -5.02 1.31
C THR A 544 4.83 -5.12 -0.11
N ARG A 545 4.59 -4.10 -0.93
CA ARG A 545 5.16 -3.93 -2.26
C ARG A 545 6.07 -2.71 -2.26
N TYR A 546 7.21 -2.79 -2.92
CA TYR A 546 8.02 -1.64 -3.29
C TYR A 546 7.56 -1.10 -4.64
N ASP A 547 6.79 -0.01 -4.63
CA ASP A 547 6.18 0.58 -5.81
C ASP A 547 7.19 1.38 -6.65
N VAL A 548 8.16 1.98 -5.97
CA VAL A 548 9.28 2.70 -6.57
C VAL A 548 10.54 2.26 -5.84
N LEU A 549 11.55 1.86 -6.60
CA LEU A 549 12.93 1.80 -6.15
C LEU A 549 13.76 2.40 -7.28
N MET A 550 14.43 3.51 -6.99
CA MET A 550 15.30 4.20 -7.92
C MET A 550 16.64 4.41 -7.25
N THR A 551 17.72 4.28 -8.01
CA THR A 551 19.05 4.71 -7.61
C THR A 551 19.48 5.87 -8.51
N ASN A 552 20.14 6.88 -7.96
CA ASN A 552 20.80 7.88 -8.80
C ASN A 552 21.86 7.20 -9.70
N ARG A 553 22.35 7.91 -10.72
CA ARG A 553 23.32 7.41 -11.70
C ARG A 553 24.65 7.01 -11.06
N VAL A 554 25.02 7.66 -9.95
CA VAL A 554 26.22 7.34 -9.17
C VAL A 554 26.05 6.01 -8.41
N GLY A 555 24.83 5.69 -8.00
CA GLY A 555 24.50 4.46 -7.28
C GLY A 555 24.77 4.53 -5.77
N ASP A 556 24.84 5.74 -5.20
CA ASP A 556 25.05 5.98 -3.76
C ASP A 556 23.81 6.52 -3.04
N LEU A 557 22.74 6.81 -3.79
CA LEU A 557 21.48 7.29 -3.27
C LEU A 557 20.31 6.56 -3.90
N ALA A 558 19.35 6.14 -3.09
CA ALA A 558 18.14 5.48 -3.54
C ALA A 558 16.88 6.15 -2.96
N PHE A 559 15.81 6.19 -3.75
CA PHE A 559 14.47 6.58 -3.30
C PHE A 559 13.55 5.38 -3.37
N VAL A 560 12.81 5.14 -2.30
CA VAL A 560 11.89 4.02 -2.17
C VAL A 560 10.50 4.48 -1.77
N VAL A 561 9.49 3.97 -2.48
CA VAL A 561 8.07 4.06 -2.10
C VAL A 561 7.57 2.66 -1.85
N TRP A 562 6.95 2.43 -0.71
CA TRP A 562 6.42 1.12 -0.34
C TRP A 562 4.98 1.23 0.16
N SER A 563 4.21 0.18 -0.08
CA SER A 563 2.79 0.12 0.28
C SER A 563 2.37 -1.30 0.63
N ALA A 564 1.62 -1.44 1.71
CA ALA A 564 0.88 -2.64 2.08
C ALA A 564 -0.64 -2.41 1.96
N GLN A 565 -1.06 -1.54 1.02
CA GLN A 565 -2.44 -1.08 0.81
C GLN A 565 -3.01 -0.18 1.91
N TRP A 566 -3.06 -0.64 3.16
CA TRP A 566 -3.60 0.10 4.31
C TRP A 566 -2.54 0.99 5.00
N ARG A 567 -1.27 0.78 4.67
CA ARG A 567 -0.14 1.61 5.11
C ARG A 567 0.91 1.71 4.03
N GLY A 568 1.79 2.70 4.16
CA GLY A 568 2.97 2.81 3.32
C GLY A 568 3.89 3.93 3.75
N GLY A 569 4.96 4.11 3.00
CA GLY A 569 5.93 5.16 3.26
C GLY A 569 6.78 5.51 2.05
N GLU A 570 7.45 6.64 2.20
CA GLU A 570 8.48 7.16 1.31
C GLU A 570 9.79 7.26 2.10
N GLY A 571 10.90 6.88 1.49
CA GLY A 571 12.21 6.92 2.13
C GLY A 571 13.33 7.17 1.16
N ILE A 572 14.43 7.68 1.70
CA ILE A 572 15.72 7.80 1.03
C ILE A 572 16.68 6.83 1.68
N VAL A 573 17.50 6.16 0.88
CA VAL A 573 18.58 5.30 1.35
C VAL A 573 19.87 5.84 0.79
N GLU A 574 20.80 6.21 1.66
CA GLU A 574 22.07 6.85 1.28
C GLU A 574 23.24 5.97 1.68
N LYS A 575 24.27 5.91 0.85
CA LYS A 575 25.49 5.17 1.11
C LYS A 575 26.51 6.04 1.84
N ILE A 576 26.60 5.88 3.15
CA ILE A 576 27.52 6.62 4.03
C ILE A 576 28.62 5.66 4.52
N ASP A 577 29.89 5.98 4.25
CA ASP A 577 31.04 5.15 4.62
C ASP A 577 30.92 3.67 4.18
N GLY A 578 30.29 3.44 3.03
CA GLY A 578 30.07 2.10 2.46
C GLY A 578 28.86 1.34 3.04
N GLN A 579 28.07 1.97 3.92
CA GLN A 579 26.85 1.41 4.50
C GLN A 579 25.61 2.14 3.99
N TRP A 580 24.56 1.38 3.65
CA TRP A 580 23.27 1.95 3.26
C TRP A 580 22.46 2.33 4.52
N VAL A 581 22.10 3.61 4.61
CA VAL A 581 21.37 4.20 5.73
C VAL A 581 20.01 4.68 5.26
N TYR A 582 18.93 4.11 5.80
CA TYR A 582 17.56 4.50 5.49
C TYR A 582 17.13 5.72 6.33
N SER A 583 16.49 6.69 5.67
CA SER A 583 15.83 7.84 6.28
C SER A 583 14.39 7.95 5.74
N GLY A 584 13.41 7.88 6.63
CA GLY A 584 12.00 8.05 6.26
C GLY A 584 11.65 9.51 5.96
N LEU A 585 10.98 9.76 4.83
CA LEU A 585 10.49 11.08 4.42
C LEU A 585 9.01 11.29 4.77
N GLY A 586 8.22 10.21 4.68
CA GLY A 586 6.79 10.24 4.94
C GLY A 586 6.25 8.85 5.21
N PHE A 587 5.15 8.79 5.95
CA PHE A 587 4.40 7.55 6.18
C PHE A 587 2.91 7.86 6.21
N TRP A 588 2.10 6.87 5.84
CA TRP A 588 0.65 6.94 5.95
C TRP A 588 0.08 5.62 6.45
N VAL A 589 -1.05 5.74 7.12
CA VAL A 589 -1.95 4.67 7.54
C VAL A 589 -3.35 5.17 7.19
N THR A 590 -4.21 4.30 6.63
CA THR A 590 -5.53 4.67 6.09
C THR A 590 -6.50 5.25 7.11
#